data_AF-A0A3B0P610-F1
#
_entry.id   AF-A0A3B0P610-F1
#
_cell.length_a   1.000
_cell.length_b   1.000
_cell.length_c   1.000
_cell.angle_alpha   90.00
_cell.angle_beta   90.00
_cell.angle_gamma   90.00
#
_symmetry.space_group_name_H-M   'P 1'
#
loop_
_entity.id
_entity.type
_entity.pdbx_description
1 polymer ?
#
loop_
_entity_poly.entity_id
_entity_poly.type
_entity_poly.pdbx_seq_one_letter_code
_entity_poly.pdbx_strand_id
1 'polypeptide(L)'
;MLVEEIKKQITRPDSKSLIKLADQSKLRERPKKGVPNQKLELSVGKVKLTLEFGDVKEGKQATKYVDEHGQIKETFDKDLENHKIKKIVQIGYYEHEDNHDGNKLHIRAVPLPKIIEEVPAELPKEITSTRSMFYGTETFNQDISGWDTSNLETIDQMFMDSKKFNIDISKW
;
A
#
# COMPACT_ATOMS: atom_id res chain seq x y z
N MET A 1 7.08 4.95 2.83
CA MET A 1 8.16 5.59 2.03
C MET A 1 9.52 4.99 2.37
N LEU A 2 10.42 4.84 1.39
CA LEU A 2 11.72 4.15 1.56
C LEU A 2 12.61 4.72 2.66
N VAL A 3 12.67 6.05 2.79
CA VAL A 3 13.49 6.69 3.84
C VAL A 3 12.95 6.42 5.23
N GLU A 4 11.64 6.33 5.40
CA GLU A 4 11.05 5.93 6.68
C GLU A 4 11.37 4.47 7.01
N GLU A 5 11.42 3.59 6.00
CA GLU A 5 11.85 2.21 6.21
C GLU A 5 13.32 2.13 6.62
N ILE A 6 14.20 2.90 5.98
CA ILE A 6 15.61 3.02 6.41
C ILE A 6 15.70 3.53 7.85
N LYS A 7 14.91 4.53 8.24
CA LYS A 7 14.88 5.05 9.61
C LYS A 7 14.40 4.01 10.64
N LYS A 8 13.52 3.09 10.28
CA LYS A 8 13.10 2.00 11.18
C LYS A 8 14.26 1.07 11.54
N GLN A 9 15.19 0.86 10.61
CA GLN A 9 16.37 0.01 10.82
C GLN A 9 17.44 0.65 11.73
N ILE A 10 17.25 1.92 12.13
CA ILE A 10 18.20 2.65 12.98
C ILE A 10 17.75 2.58 14.42
N THR A 11 18.62 2.07 15.29
CA THR A 11 18.33 1.89 16.72
C THR A 11 18.40 3.19 17.52
N ARG A 12 19.29 4.13 17.19
CA ARG A 12 19.44 5.40 17.91
C ARG A 12 18.42 6.45 17.43
N PRO A 13 17.48 6.93 18.29
CA PRO A 13 16.45 7.89 17.89
C PRO A 13 17.01 9.19 17.31
N ASP A 14 18.03 9.79 17.95
CA ASP A 14 18.64 11.05 17.52
C ASP A 14 19.20 10.95 16.10
N SER A 15 19.74 9.79 15.74
CA SER A 15 20.31 9.53 14.41
C SER A 15 19.25 9.46 13.31
N LYS A 16 18.00 9.10 13.63
CA LYS A 16 16.90 9.07 12.63
C LYS A 16 16.61 10.45 12.06
N SER A 17 16.69 11.49 12.92
CA SER A 17 16.44 12.88 12.55
C SER A 17 17.46 13.45 11.56
N LEU A 18 18.65 12.86 11.54
CA LEU A 18 19.76 13.26 10.67
C LEU A 18 19.56 12.75 9.24
N ILE A 19 18.72 11.73 9.04
CA ILE A 19 18.51 11.11 7.74
C ILE A 19 17.31 11.73 7.05
N LYS A 20 17.56 12.29 5.87
CA LYS A 20 16.55 12.89 5.00
C LYS A 20 16.85 12.50 3.56
N LEU A 21 15.84 12.50 2.70
CA LEU A 21 16.11 12.57 1.26
C LEU A 21 16.86 13.85 0.93
N ALA A 22 17.83 13.74 0.04
CA ALA A 22 18.50 14.90 -0.53
C ALA A 22 17.53 15.79 -1.32
N ASP A 23 16.55 15.17 -1.98
CA ASP A 23 15.46 15.83 -2.69
C ASP A 23 14.11 15.37 -2.13
N GLN A 24 13.41 16.28 -1.46
CA GLN A 24 12.10 16.00 -0.86
C GLN A 24 10.99 15.83 -1.88
N SER A 25 11.16 16.33 -3.11
CA SER A 25 10.16 16.12 -4.18
C SER A 25 10.08 14.65 -4.61
N LYS A 26 11.18 13.90 -4.40
CA LYS A 26 11.30 12.47 -4.73
C LYS A 26 10.82 11.54 -3.62
N LEU A 27 10.16 12.08 -2.59
CA LEU A 27 9.76 11.32 -1.41
C LEU A 27 8.82 10.14 -1.70
N ARG A 28 8.04 10.25 -2.77
CA ARG A 28 7.12 9.23 -3.24
C ARG A 28 7.65 8.43 -4.44
N GLU A 29 8.84 8.77 -4.94
CA GLU A 29 9.45 8.00 -6.03
C GLU A 29 9.87 6.62 -5.54
N ARG A 30 9.60 5.62 -6.38
CA ARG A 30 9.93 4.22 -6.12
C ARG A 30 10.87 3.70 -7.19
N PRO A 31 11.81 2.82 -6.81
CA PRO A 31 12.62 2.12 -7.79
C PRO A 31 11.70 1.26 -8.67
N LYS A 32 11.93 1.29 -9.98
CA LYS A 32 11.14 0.58 -10.98
C LYS A 32 11.87 -0.68 -11.43
N LYS A 33 11.13 -1.79 -11.56
CA LYS A 33 11.68 -3.02 -12.13
C LYS A 33 12.20 -2.77 -13.55
N GLY A 34 13.35 -3.36 -13.89
CA GLY A 34 13.91 -3.28 -15.24
C GLY A 34 14.60 -1.97 -15.61
N VAL A 35 14.62 -0.98 -14.71
CA VAL A 35 15.39 0.25 -14.89
C VAL A 35 16.75 0.10 -14.20
N PRO A 36 17.87 0.09 -14.96
CA PRO A 36 19.21 -0.06 -14.37
C PRO A 36 19.69 1.23 -13.69
N ASN A 37 20.70 1.10 -12.82
CA ASN A 37 21.45 2.22 -12.22
C ASN A 37 20.58 3.26 -11.48
N GLN A 38 19.47 2.82 -10.89
CA GLN A 38 18.62 3.69 -10.07
C GLN A 38 19.32 4.02 -8.76
N LYS A 39 19.11 5.24 -8.26
CA LYS A 39 19.81 5.76 -7.08
C LYS A 39 18.85 6.40 -6.10
N LEU A 40 19.17 6.28 -4.82
CA LEU A 40 18.53 6.99 -3.72
C LEU A 40 19.55 7.91 -3.08
N GLU A 41 19.28 9.21 -3.16
CA GLU A 41 20.14 10.24 -2.57
C GLU A 41 19.62 10.65 -1.21
N LEU A 42 20.46 10.49 -0.19
CA LEU A 42 20.19 10.80 1.19
C LEU A 42 21.15 11.86 1.69
N SER A 43 20.69 12.65 2.65
CA SER A 43 21.53 13.48 3.50
C SER A 43 21.54 12.89 4.90
N VAL A 44 22.72 12.69 5.45
CA VAL A 44 22.97 12.26 6.83
C VAL A 44 23.71 13.38 7.55
N GLY A 45 22.95 14.27 8.20
CA GLY A 45 23.49 15.53 8.72
C GLY A 45 24.05 16.39 7.59
N LYS A 46 25.37 16.63 7.59
CA LYS A 46 26.06 17.40 6.52
C LYS A 46 26.61 16.53 5.39
N VAL A 47 26.52 15.20 5.51
CA VAL A 47 27.08 14.25 4.54
C VAL A 47 26.01 13.88 3.53
N LYS A 48 26.36 13.87 2.24
CA LYS A 48 25.52 13.28 1.19
C LYS A 48 25.90 11.82 0.99
N LEU A 49 24.91 10.95 0.90
CA LEU A 49 25.05 9.53 0.65
C LEU A 49 24.21 9.16 -0.56
N THR A 50 24.79 8.41 -1.48
CA THR A 50 24.09 7.87 -2.64
C THR A 50 24.06 6.35 -2.49
N LEU A 51 22.86 5.78 -2.46
CA LEU A 51 22.65 4.34 -2.48
C LEU A 51 22.24 3.94 -3.89
N GLU A 52 22.89 2.92 -4.44
CA GLU A 52 22.50 2.35 -5.73
C GLU A 52 21.57 1.16 -5.49
N PHE A 53 20.45 1.13 -6.20
CA PHE A 53 19.57 -0.04 -6.18
C PHE A 53 20.20 -1.13 -7.05
N GLY A 54 20.24 -2.36 -6.51
CA GLY A 54 20.53 -3.56 -7.30
C GLY A 54 19.33 -3.97 -8.14
N ASP A 55 19.15 -5.27 -8.34
CA ASP A 55 18.02 -5.80 -9.09
C ASP A 55 16.68 -5.50 -8.39
N VAL A 56 15.93 -4.55 -8.95
CA VAL A 56 14.60 -4.16 -8.47
C VAL A 56 13.58 -5.17 -8.96
N LYS A 57 12.86 -5.79 -8.03
CA LYS A 57 11.74 -6.70 -8.30
C LYS A 57 10.42 -5.93 -8.30
N GLU A 58 9.40 -6.55 -8.90
CA GLU A 58 8.02 -6.06 -8.89
C GLU A 58 7.53 -5.90 -7.44
N GLY A 59 7.00 -4.71 -7.12
CA GLY A 59 6.33 -4.41 -5.88
C GLY A 59 4.98 -5.11 -5.81
N LYS A 60 4.95 -6.32 -5.22
CA LYS A 60 3.71 -7.05 -4.96
C LYS A 60 3.74 -7.79 -3.64
N GLN A 61 2.54 -8.06 -3.13
CA GLN A 61 2.31 -8.85 -1.93
C GLN A 61 1.06 -9.70 -2.12
N ALA A 62 1.12 -10.97 -1.71
CA ALA A 62 -0.03 -11.85 -1.73
C ALA A 62 -1.11 -11.35 -0.76
N THR A 63 -2.37 -11.53 -1.14
CA THR A 63 -3.49 -11.45 -0.20
C THR A 63 -3.51 -12.72 0.62
N LYS A 64 -3.56 -12.60 1.95
CA LYS A 64 -3.84 -13.74 2.84
C LYS A 64 -5.23 -13.57 3.44
N TYR A 65 -5.98 -14.66 3.49
CA TYR A 65 -7.37 -14.66 3.91
C TYR A 65 -7.72 -15.93 4.68
N VAL A 66 -8.84 -15.88 5.41
CA VAL A 66 -9.42 -17.04 6.08
C VAL A 66 -10.45 -17.67 5.15
N ASP A 67 -10.28 -18.96 4.83
CA ASP A 67 -11.22 -19.71 4.01
C ASP A 67 -12.45 -20.18 4.81
N GLU A 68 -13.39 -20.86 4.14
CA GLU A 68 -14.63 -21.37 4.75
C GLU A 68 -14.39 -22.39 5.88
N HIS A 69 -13.18 -22.96 5.98
CA HIS A 69 -12.77 -23.92 7.02
C HIS A 69 -11.96 -23.26 8.14
N GLY A 70 -11.80 -21.93 8.13
CA GLY A 70 -11.00 -21.21 9.13
C GLY A 70 -9.50 -21.28 8.89
N GLN A 71 -9.04 -21.80 7.75
CA GLN A 71 -7.61 -21.89 7.44
C GLN A 71 -7.12 -20.62 6.74
N ILE A 72 -5.87 -20.24 7.02
CA ILE A 72 -5.22 -19.15 6.29
C ILE A 72 -4.77 -19.69 4.93
N LYS A 73 -5.28 -19.07 3.85
CA LYS A 73 -4.84 -19.27 2.47
C LYS A 73 -4.19 -18.00 1.93
N GLU A 74 -3.47 -18.14 0.83
CA GLU A 74 -2.85 -17.02 0.12
C GLU A 74 -3.15 -17.07 -1.37
N THR A 75 -3.22 -15.90 -2.00
CA THR A 75 -3.38 -15.75 -3.45
C THR A 75 -2.66 -14.49 -3.96
N PHE A 76 -2.25 -14.53 -5.23
CA PHE A 76 -1.71 -13.37 -5.97
C PHE A 76 -2.72 -12.81 -6.99
N ASP A 77 -3.97 -13.25 -6.92
CA ASP A 77 -5.02 -12.71 -7.77
C ASP A 77 -5.16 -11.20 -7.56
N LYS A 78 -5.25 -10.48 -8.68
CA LYS A 78 -5.33 -9.01 -8.72
C LYS A 78 -6.75 -8.50 -8.51
N ASP A 79 -7.72 -9.40 -8.38
CA ASP A 79 -9.13 -9.10 -8.18
C ASP A 79 -9.79 -10.27 -7.43
N LEU A 80 -10.45 -9.96 -6.31
CA LEU A 80 -11.13 -10.93 -5.48
C LEU A 80 -12.66 -10.81 -5.51
N GLU A 81 -13.26 -10.03 -6.42
CA GLU A 81 -14.70 -9.76 -6.46
C GLU A 81 -15.55 -11.04 -6.40
N ASN A 82 -15.13 -12.08 -7.14
CA ASN A 82 -15.83 -13.37 -7.25
C ASN A 82 -15.48 -14.40 -6.17
N HIS A 83 -14.58 -14.06 -5.22
CA HIS A 83 -14.16 -14.98 -4.18
C HIS A 83 -15.13 -14.98 -3.00
N LYS A 84 -15.36 -16.15 -2.40
CA LYS A 84 -16.13 -16.29 -1.15
C LYS A 84 -15.22 -16.09 0.06
N ILE A 85 -14.73 -14.87 0.23
CA ILE A 85 -13.80 -14.51 1.30
C ILE A 85 -14.43 -13.43 2.17
N LYS A 86 -14.58 -13.71 3.46
CA LYS A 86 -15.15 -12.77 4.44
C LYS A 86 -14.10 -12.03 5.27
N LYS A 87 -12.89 -12.58 5.39
CA LYS A 87 -11.83 -12.03 6.23
C LYS A 87 -10.47 -12.05 5.54
N ILE A 88 -9.92 -10.86 5.36
CA ILE A 88 -8.53 -10.65 4.94
C ILE A 88 -7.66 -10.49 6.19
N VAL A 89 -6.57 -11.26 6.25
CA VAL A 89 -5.55 -11.14 7.31
C VAL A 89 -4.30 -10.41 6.83
N GLN A 90 -4.09 -10.31 5.52
CA GLN A 90 -3.04 -9.51 4.90
C GLN A 90 -3.55 -8.96 3.57
N ILE A 91 -3.57 -7.64 3.42
CA ILE A 91 -3.98 -6.98 2.18
C ILE A 91 -2.91 -7.24 1.12
N GLY A 92 -3.30 -7.85 0.00
CA GLY A 92 -2.44 -7.97 -1.16
C GLY A 92 -2.44 -6.69 -1.98
N TYR A 93 -1.36 -6.51 -2.72
CA TYR A 93 -1.18 -5.38 -3.63
C TYR A 93 -0.26 -5.76 -4.80
N TYR A 94 -0.32 -4.98 -5.86
CA TYR A 94 0.45 -5.21 -7.08
C TYR A 94 0.76 -3.91 -7.81
N GLU A 95 1.79 -3.95 -8.64
CA GLU A 95 2.11 -2.86 -9.57
C GLU A 95 1.02 -2.72 -10.65
N HIS A 96 0.47 -1.53 -10.79
CA HIS A 96 -0.58 -1.22 -11.76
C HIS A 96 -0.38 0.18 -12.36
N GLU A 97 -0.37 0.27 -13.69
CA GLU A 97 -0.43 1.54 -14.41
C GLU A 97 -1.86 1.73 -14.90
N ASP A 98 -2.41 2.92 -14.69
CA ASP A 98 -3.75 3.26 -15.18
C ASP A 98 -3.74 4.53 -16.05
N ASN A 99 -4.64 4.57 -17.03
CA ASN A 99 -4.73 5.69 -17.95
C ASN A 99 -5.45 6.92 -17.37
N HIS A 100 -5.90 6.86 -16.11
CA HIS A 100 -6.65 7.96 -15.49
C HIS A 100 -5.72 9.06 -14.96
N ASP A 101 -4.46 8.74 -14.68
CA ASP A 101 -3.47 9.69 -14.17
C ASP A 101 -2.16 9.75 -14.98
N GLY A 102 -2.28 9.47 -16.28
CA GLY A 102 -1.15 9.57 -17.21
C GLY A 102 -0.24 8.33 -17.19
N ASN A 103 -0.80 7.14 -16.96
CA ASN A 103 -0.06 5.88 -16.86
C ASN A 103 0.95 5.90 -15.71
N LYS A 104 0.60 6.54 -14.60
CA LYS A 104 1.47 6.51 -13.43
C LYS A 104 1.45 5.10 -12.84
N LEU A 105 2.63 4.62 -12.48
CA LEU A 105 2.78 3.34 -11.79
C LEU A 105 2.35 3.48 -10.33
N HIS A 106 1.33 2.73 -9.94
CA HIS A 106 0.84 2.60 -8.57
C HIS A 106 1.19 1.26 -7.96
N ILE A 107 1.25 1.23 -6.63
CA ILE A 107 1.08 0.00 -5.85
C ILE A 107 -0.40 -0.05 -5.45
N ARG A 108 -1.18 -0.81 -6.21
CA ARG A 108 -2.64 -0.89 -6.07
C ARG A 108 -3.02 -2.00 -5.10
N ALA A 109 -3.87 -1.66 -4.13
CA ALA A 109 -4.53 -2.63 -3.27
C ALA A 109 -5.45 -3.53 -4.09
N VAL A 110 -5.47 -4.83 -3.78
CA VAL A 110 -6.35 -5.78 -4.46
C VAL A 110 -7.82 -5.47 -4.15
N PRO A 111 -8.70 -5.30 -5.16
CA PRO A 111 -10.14 -5.20 -4.98
C PRO A 111 -10.70 -6.40 -4.22
N LEU A 112 -11.56 -6.11 -3.24
CA LEU A 112 -12.06 -7.11 -2.31
C LEU A 112 -13.42 -7.67 -2.74
N PRO A 113 -13.78 -8.87 -2.23
CA PRO A 113 -15.08 -9.46 -2.52
C PRO A 113 -16.25 -8.58 -2.07
N LYS A 114 -17.40 -8.74 -2.75
CA LYS A 114 -18.64 -8.05 -2.37
C LYS A 114 -19.09 -8.39 -0.94
N ILE A 115 -18.88 -9.63 -0.50
CA ILE A 115 -19.25 -10.11 0.83
C ILE A 115 -18.01 -10.18 1.73
N ILE A 116 -17.35 -9.03 1.93
CA ILE A 116 -16.24 -8.88 2.87
C ILE A 116 -16.73 -8.28 4.19
N GLU A 117 -16.20 -8.78 5.30
CA GLU A 117 -16.60 -8.39 6.66
C GLU A 117 -15.41 -7.81 7.45
N GLU A 118 -14.22 -8.40 7.27
CA GLU A 118 -13.01 -8.03 8.02
C GLU A 118 -11.79 -7.86 7.12
N VAL A 119 -11.00 -6.84 7.42
CA VAL A 119 -9.66 -6.53 6.91
C VAL A 119 -8.71 -6.25 8.08
N PRO A 120 -7.39 -6.24 7.84
CA PRO A 120 -6.41 -5.91 8.88
C PRO A 120 -6.57 -4.47 9.40
N ALA A 121 -6.17 -4.26 10.65
CA ALA A 121 -6.24 -2.95 11.31
C ALA A 121 -5.26 -1.91 10.70
N GLU A 122 -4.31 -2.34 9.87
CA GLU A 122 -3.32 -1.47 9.24
C GLU A 122 -3.35 -1.66 7.72
N LEU A 123 -3.26 -0.54 7.00
CA LEU A 123 -3.03 -0.50 5.57
C LEU A 123 -1.52 -0.62 5.30
N PRO A 124 -1.06 -1.54 4.42
CA PRO A 124 0.34 -1.60 4.02
C PRO A 124 0.85 -0.25 3.48
N LYS A 125 1.96 0.25 4.03
CA LYS A 125 2.55 1.57 3.68
C LYS A 125 3.10 1.63 2.26
N GLU A 126 3.22 0.47 1.62
CA GLU A 126 3.61 0.31 0.24
C GLU A 126 2.51 0.76 -0.72
N ILE A 127 1.24 0.65 -0.33
CA ILE A 127 0.09 0.97 -1.17
C ILE A 127 0.05 2.47 -1.43
N THR A 128 -0.13 2.83 -2.71
CA THR A 128 -0.35 4.21 -3.17
C THR A 128 -1.74 4.40 -3.74
N SER A 129 -2.46 3.31 -4.04
CA SER A 129 -3.79 3.35 -4.61
C SER A 129 -4.69 2.32 -3.93
N THR A 130 -5.79 2.78 -3.32
CA THR A 130 -6.88 1.91 -2.84
C THR A 130 -8.07 1.93 -3.80
N ARG A 131 -7.81 2.27 -5.06
CA ARG A 131 -8.84 2.44 -6.08
C ARG A 131 -9.72 1.21 -6.21
N SER A 132 -11.02 1.41 -6.04
CA SER A 132 -12.07 0.38 -6.09
C SER A 132 -11.90 -0.75 -5.06
N MET A 133 -11.10 -0.59 -4.00
CA MET A 133 -10.81 -1.67 -3.06
C MET A 133 -12.05 -2.26 -2.38
N PHE A 134 -13.04 -1.42 -2.04
CA PHE A 134 -14.33 -1.82 -1.46
C PHE A 134 -15.51 -1.49 -2.39
N TYR A 135 -15.26 -1.42 -3.70
CA TYR A 135 -16.30 -1.11 -4.68
C TYR A 135 -17.44 -2.14 -4.63
N GLY A 136 -18.69 -1.66 -4.51
CA GLY A 136 -19.87 -2.52 -4.51
C GLY A 136 -19.99 -3.48 -3.32
N THR A 137 -19.22 -3.26 -2.25
CA THR A 137 -19.27 -4.12 -1.05
C THR A 137 -20.62 -4.06 -0.38
N GLU A 138 -21.17 -5.23 -0.02
CA GLU A 138 -22.52 -5.33 0.54
C GLU A 138 -22.54 -5.43 2.06
N THR A 139 -21.45 -5.94 2.65
CA THR A 139 -21.41 -6.27 4.09
C THR A 139 -20.38 -5.48 4.88
N PHE A 140 -19.43 -4.82 4.21
CA PHE A 140 -18.30 -4.18 4.87
C PHE A 140 -18.71 -2.95 5.70
N ASN A 141 -18.37 -2.95 6.99
CA ASN A 141 -18.57 -1.82 7.89
C ASN A 141 -17.61 -1.86 9.10
N GLN A 142 -16.42 -2.46 8.92
CA GLN A 142 -15.41 -2.48 9.97
C GLN A 142 -14.78 -1.10 10.13
N ASP A 143 -14.47 -0.72 11.37
CA ASP A 143 -13.73 0.51 11.65
C ASP A 143 -12.30 0.44 11.10
N ILE A 144 -12.01 1.31 10.14
CA ILE A 144 -10.72 1.51 9.49
C ILE A 144 -10.25 2.96 9.63
N SER A 145 -10.84 3.74 10.54
CA SER A 145 -10.49 5.15 10.79
C SER A 145 -9.03 5.33 11.23
N GLY A 146 -8.39 4.27 11.72
CA GLY A 146 -6.98 4.24 12.12
C GLY A 146 -5.97 3.95 11.00
N TRP A 147 -6.40 3.71 9.76
CA TRP A 147 -5.47 3.47 8.65
C TRP A 147 -4.60 4.70 8.34
N ASP A 148 -3.31 4.47 8.15
CA ASP A 148 -2.36 5.50 7.70
C ASP A 148 -2.46 5.70 6.17
N THR A 149 -3.24 6.70 5.77
CA THR A 149 -3.55 7.08 4.39
C THR A 149 -2.52 8.05 3.78
N SER A 150 -1.48 8.44 4.53
CA SER A 150 -0.51 9.47 4.10
C SER A 150 0.28 9.16 2.82
N ASN A 151 0.36 7.87 2.47
CA ASN A 151 1.02 7.40 1.25
C ASN A 151 0.08 7.27 0.04
N LEU A 152 -1.24 7.41 0.24
CA LEU A 152 -2.20 7.28 -0.84
C LEU A 152 -2.12 8.47 -1.78
N GLU A 153 -2.14 8.17 -3.07
CA GLU A 153 -2.18 9.13 -4.16
C GLU A 153 -3.57 9.16 -4.80
N THR A 154 -4.30 8.05 -4.76
CA THR A 154 -5.70 7.98 -5.19
C THR A 154 -6.50 7.02 -4.29
N ILE A 155 -7.71 7.45 -3.94
CA ILE A 155 -8.74 6.69 -3.22
C ILE A 155 -10.00 6.54 -4.08
N ASP A 156 -9.87 6.70 -5.40
CA ASP A 156 -11.00 6.81 -6.30
C ASP A 156 -11.89 5.57 -6.23
N GLN A 157 -13.20 5.80 -6.13
CA GLN A 157 -14.22 4.75 -6.08
C GLN A 157 -14.02 3.72 -4.96
N MET A 158 -13.16 3.97 -3.96
CA MET A 158 -12.81 2.99 -2.93
C MET A 158 -14.06 2.43 -2.25
N PHE A 159 -15.04 3.28 -1.93
CA PHE A 159 -16.33 2.90 -1.33
C PHE A 159 -17.54 3.16 -2.23
N MET A 160 -17.31 3.38 -3.54
CA MET A 160 -18.42 3.60 -4.47
C MET A 160 -19.33 2.37 -4.47
N ASP A 161 -20.63 2.59 -4.36
CA ASP A 161 -21.67 1.55 -4.23
C ASP A 161 -21.51 0.61 -3.02
N SER A 162 -20.69 0.98 -2.02
CA SER A 162 -20.66 0.25 -0.75
C SER A 162 -21.98 0.46 0.00
N LYS A 163 -22.69 -0.63 0.29
CA LYS A 163 -24.07 -0.59 0.81
C LYS A 163 -24.16 -0.32 2.30
N LYS A 164 -23.13 -0.69 3.07
CA LYS A 164 -23.16 -0.67 4.55
C LYS A 164 -22.10 0.20 5.19
N PHE A 165 -21.06 0.59 4.46
CA PHE A 165 -19.95 1.34 5.04
C PHE A 165 -20.43 2.72 5.52
N ASN A 166 -20.31 2.96 6.82
CA ASN A 166 -20.73 4.20 7.48
C ASN A 166 -19.82 4.54 8.66
N ILE A 167 -18.50 4.44 8.45
CA ILE A 167 -17.49 4.76 9.46
C ILE A 167 -16.97 6.17 9.24
N ASP A 168 -16.77 6.91 10.34
CA ASP A 168 -16.14 8.23 10.30
C ASP A 168 -14.66 8.11 9.94
N ILE A 169 -14.32 8.58 8.73
CA ILE A 169 -12.97 8.61 8.18
C ILE A 169 -12.43 10.04 8.05
N SER A 170 -12.99 11.00 8.80
CA SER A 170 -12.56 12.41 8.76
C SER A 170 -11.11 12.67 9.18
N LYS A 171 -10.43 11.67 9.75
CA LYS A 171 -9.03 11.73 10.22
C LYS A 171 -8.00 11.24 9.19
N TRP A 172 -8.46 10.72 8.05
CA TRP A 172 -7.59 10.27 6.96
C TRP A 172 -6.90 11.41 6.21
#